data_AF-A0A959E0N8-F1
#
_entry.id   AF-A0A959E0N8-F1
#
_cell.length_a   1.000
_cell.length_b   1.000
_cell.length_c   1.000
_cell.angle_alpha   90.00
_cell.angle_beta   90.00
_cell.angle_gamma   90.00
#
_symmetry.space_group_name_H-M   'P 1'
#
loop_
_entity.id
_entity.type
_entity.pdbx_description
1 polymer ?
#
loop_
_entity_poly.entity_id
_entity_poly.type
_entity_poly.pdbx_seq_one_letter_code
_entity_poly.pdbx_strand_id
1 'polypeptide(L)'
;GEDLDDVNGYVGQERVYADPTKDNWLTMLRDGGEILSDNPNVSLILTEALNWINFVEKFSDKGNQDPKNVYEKLGFWPLALALKEPADLGAGEFLTPVPASSNIKNTVEKSNTLADLNNVDIVFTSDRSKWSKCIVVEASNAIYSNAGLPPEGNAPQFSLRKARSVTKDVDANGNPVLNSNPDSTGLSWFPGYAIDVETGMRLNIFFSENSSFDPAIFGGILEEVGENPNIGRDMLFNPGANWAIPFSNNFQSPDNFFAGGQHYIYVSKTKYDECLAFQKNLKGQNPNDINKARVLAQITWVGVPLGTKMLSYKDGLIPQETVYKLRVNNSYKVPATSDGITGLNNGMPMYKIEIKDKAFATRSNDLVNRVLDSISVVPNPYYAYSAYENTEVANIVKITNLPPKCVVTIYSLDGKFVRQFNRNEEREVRNGAGRGVRYGQVTPDIEWDLKNGSGITVGSGIYLIHVKSDEGERVIKWVGTIRQLEISGF
;
A
#
# COMPACT_ATOMS: atom_id res chain seq x y z
N GLY A 1 -15.74 -3.03 -2.29
CA GLY A 1 -15.38 -1.68 -2.76
C GLY A 1 -16.63 -0.88 -2.98
N GLU A 2 -16.50 0.40 -3.26
CA GLU A 2 -17.63 1.28 -3.59
C GLU A 2 -18.14 1.09 -5.02
N ASP A 3 -17.30 0.53 -5.89
CA ASP A 3 -17.68 0.21 -7.27
C ASP A 3 -18.58 -1.04 -7.27
N LEU A 4 -19.82 -0.89 -7.72
CA LEU A 4 -20.82 -1.97 -7.83
C LEU A 4 -20.67 -2.71 -9.17
N ASP A 5 -19.43 -2.97 -9.58
CA ASP A 5 -19.14 -3.79 -10.75
C ASP A 5 -19.35 -5.28 -10.45
N ASP A 6 -19.14 -6.15 -11.45
CA ASP A 6 -19.34 -7.59 -11.29
C ASP A 6 -18.42 -8.25 -10.24
N VAL A 7 -17.44 -7.51 -9.68
CA VAL A 7 -16.52 -7.96 -8.63
C VAL A 7 -16.61 -7.09 -7.36
N ASN A 8 -17.62 -6.22 -7.27
CA ASN A 8 -17.87 -5.24 -6.22
C ASN A 8 -16.61 -4.45 -5.81
N GLY A 9 -15.83 -3.99 -6.79
CA GLY A 9 -14.64 -3.18 -6.59
C GLY A 9 -13.47 -3.96 -5.98
N TYR A 10 -13.40 -5.28 -6.14
CA TYR A 10 -12.18 -6.02 -5.81
C TYR A 10 -11.04 -5.63 -6.75
N VAL A 11 -9.84 -5.36 -6.20
CA VAL A 11 -8.63 -5.08 -6.99
C VAL A 11 -7.63 -6.22 -6.91
N GLY A 12 -7.31 -6.68 -5.69
CA GLY A 12 -6.27 -7.69 -5.53
C GLY A 12 -5.89 -7.96 -4.08
N GLN A 13 -5.29 -9.12 -3.87
CA GLN A 13 -4.53 -9.43 -2.66
C GLN A 13 -3.12 -9.87 -3.03
N GLU A 14 -2.14 -9.34 -2.31
CA GLU A 14 -0.73 -9.65 -2.55
C GLU A 14 -0.03 -9.96 -1.24
N ARG A 15 0.66 -11.09 -1.18
CA ARG A 15 1.55 -11.44 -0.07
C ARG A 15 2.99 -11.20 -0.50
N VAL A 16 3.67 -10.27 0.17
CA VAL A 16 5.05 -9.89 -0.12
C VAL A 16 5.94 -10.31 1.04
N TYR A 17 6.99 -11.05 0.74
CA TYR A 17 8.01 -11.46 1.69
C TYR A 17 9.21 -10.52 1.62
N ALA A 18 9.77 -10.15 2.77
CA ALA A 18 10.91 -9.23 2.83
C ALA A 18 12.18 -9.81 2.19
N ASP A 19 12.36 -11.14 2.24
CA ASP A 19 13.48 -11.84 1.63
C ASP A 19 12.96 -13.00 0.75
N PRO A 20 13.00 -12.87 -0.58
CA PRO A 20 12.43 -13.87 -1.49
C PRO A 20 13.20 -15.20 -1.50
N THR A 21 14.34 -15.29 -0.81
CA THR A 21 15.16 -16.51 -0.78
C THR A 21 14.79 -17.46 0.35
N LYS A 22 14.03 -17.01 1.35
CA LYS A 22 13.55 -17.88 2.43
C LYS A 22 12.20 -18.51 2.10
N ASP A 23 11.93 -19.63 2.78
CA ASP A 23 10.67 -20.34 2.67
C ASP A 23 9.46 -19.44 3.03
N ASN A 24 8.39 -19.60 2.25
CA ASN A 24 7.11 -18.98 2.55
C ASN A 24 6.49 -19.65 3.78
N TRP A 25 6.37 -18.91 4.88
CA TRP A 25 5.86 -19.47 6.13
C TRP A 25 4.33 -19.41 6.24
N LEU A 26 3.70 -18.41 5.63
CA LEU A 26 2.27 -18.12 5.76
C LEU A 26 1.52 -18.64 4.55
N THR A 27 0.46 -19.40 4.80
CA THR A 27 -0.59 -19.78 3.86
C THR A 27 -1.93 -19.26 4.39
N MET A 28 -2.86 -18.91 3.51
CA MET A 28 -4.25 -18.64 3.91
C MET A 28 -5.11 -19.80 3.43
N LEU A 29 -5.98 -20.31 4.30
CA LEU A 29 -7.05 -21.22 3.89
C LEU A 29 -7.92 -20.47 2.86
N ARG A 30 -8.33 -21.11 1.78
CA ARG A 30 -9.20 -20.50 0.74
C ARG A 30 -9.95 -21.56 -0.03
N ASP A 31 -11.17 -21.25 -0.45
CA ASP A 31 -11.93 -22.19 -1.28
C ASP A 31 -11.26 -22.34 -2.66
N GLY A 32 -11.21 -23.57 -3.18
CA GLY A 32 -10.55 -23.91 -4.44
C GLY A 32 -9.04 -23.68 -4.50
N GLY A 33 -8.37 -23.47 -3.36
CA GLY A 33 -6.92 -23.23 -3.31
C GLY A 33 -6.06 -24.49 -3.54
N GLU A 34 -4.88 -24.30 -4.15
CA GLU A 34 -3.85 -25.33 -4.48
C GLU A 34 -3.38 -26.25 -3.34
N ILE A 35 -3.84 -26.05 -2.09
CA ILE A 35 -3.19 -26.60 -0.89
C ILE A 35 -3.98 -27.78 -0.29
N LEU A 36 -5.18 -28.07 -0.77
CA LEU A 36 -6.12 -28.76 0.10
C LEU A 36 -6.14 -30.29 -0.04
N SER A 37 -5.98 -30.85 -1.25
CA SER A 37 -5.73 -32.29 -1.51
C SER A 37 -6.03 -32.63 -2.98
N ASP A 38 -5.20 -33.47 -3.63
CA ASP A 38 -5.51 -34.04 -4.96
C ASP A 38 -6.65 -35.08 -4.93
N ASN A 39 -7.07 -35.52 -3.73
CA ASN A 39 -8.22 -36.39 -3.55
C ASN A 39 -9.55 -35.60 -3.68
N PRO A 40 -10.40 -35.93 -4.67
CA PRO A 40 -11.63 -35.18 -4.95
C PRO A 40 -12.68 -35.29 -3.83
N ASN A 41 -12.72 -36.38 -3.06
CA ASN A 41 -13.66 -36.52 -1.94
C ASN A 41 -13.28 -35.63 -0.76
N VAL A 42 -11.98 -35.48 -0.51
CA VAL A 42 -11.45 -34.57 0.51
C VAL A 42 -11.69 -33.12 0.08
N SER A 43 -11.51 -32.80 -1.21
CA SER A 43 -11.83 -31.50 -1.79
C SER A 43 -13.31 -31.14 -1.62
N LEU A 44 -14.24 -32.07 -1.84
CA LEU A 44 -15.68 -31.82 -1.68
C LEU A 44 -16.06 -31.50 -0.23
N ILE A 45 -15.56 -32.29 0.73
CA ILE A 45 -15.85 -32.07 2.16
C ILE A 45 -15.22 -30.76 2.65
N LEU A 46 -14.05 -30.40 2.12
CA LEU A 46 -13.42 -29.10 2.38
C LEU A 46 -14.24 -27.95 1.85
N THR A 47 -14.71 -28.02 0.60
CA THR A 47 -15.62 -27.02 0.06
C THR A 47 -16.87 -26.91 0.94
N GLU A 48 -17.42 -28.03 1.42
CA GLU A 48 -18.53 -28.01 2.37
C GLU A 48 -18.19 -27.38 3.73
N ALA A 49 -17.04 -27.69 4.30
CA ALA A 49 -16.59 -27.13 5.58
C ALA A 49 -16.16 -25.65 5.47
N LEU A 50 -15.80 -25.23 4.26
CA LEU A 50 -15.53 -23.85 3.88
C LEU A 50 -16.79 -23.16 3.33
N ASN A 51 -17.97 -23.78 3.32
CA ASN A 51 -19.19 -23.16 2.79
C ASN A 51 -19.65 -21.92 3.58
N TRP A 52 -19.05 -21.62 4.73
CA TRP A 52 -19.20 -20.32 5.38
C TRP A 52 -18.54 -19.17 4.58
N ILE A 53 -17.56 -19.49 3.74
CA ILE A 53 -16.97 -18.62 2.71
C ILE A 53 -17.93 -18.52 1.50
N ASN A 54 -18.76 -19.54 1.25
CA ASN A 54 -19.65 -19.65 0.07
C ASN A 54 -21.05 -19.04 0.22
N PHE A 55 -21.30 -18.19 1.23
CA PHE A 55 -22.63 -17.56 1.35
C PHE A 55 -22.78 -16.33 0.46
N VAL A 56 -22.65 -16.54 -0.83
CA VAL A 56 -23.07 -15.58 -1.84
C VAL A 56 -24.30 -16.10 -2.60
N GLU A 57 -24.57 -17.41 -2.61
CA GLU A 57 -25.79 -17.96 -3.18
C GLU A 57 -26.56 -18.84 -2.20
N LYS A 58 -27.62 -18.27 -1.59
CA LYS A 58 -29.00 -18.80 -1.71
C LYS A 58 -30.07 -18.06 -0.89
N PHE A 59 -29.76 -17.18 0.07
CA PHE A 59 -30.81 -16.58 0.93
C PHE A 59 -30.57 -15.11 1.37
N SER A 60 -30.00 -14.29 0.50
CA SER A 60 -29.90 -12.84 0.73
C SER A 60 -31.04 -12.12 -0.02
N ASP A 61 -31.86 -11.37 0.72
CA ASP A 61 -32.86 -10.42 0.15
C ASP A 61 -32.19 -9.32 -0.71
N LYS A 62 -30.85 -9.22 -0.67
CA LYS A 62 -30.02 -8.24 -1.41
C LYS A 62 -29.44 -8.79 -2.72
N GLY A 63 -29.78 -10.02 -3.10
CA GLY A 63 -29.21 -10.69 -4.27
C GLY A 63 -27.80 -11.23 -4.02
N ASN A 64 -27.19 -11.79 -5.07
CA ASN A 64 -25.81 -12.28 -5.07
C ASN A 64 -24.86 -11.06 -4.99
N GLN A 65 -24.20 -10.88 -3.84
CA GLN A 65 -23.25 -9.78 -3.58
C GLN A 65 -21.82 -10.07 -4.07
N ASP A 66 -21.60 -11.14 -4.81
CA ASP A 66 -20.35 -11.47 -5.49
C ASP A 66 -20.65 -12.35 -6.72
N PRO A 67 -21.25 -11.78 -7.78
CA PRO A 67 -21.80 -12.56 -8.90
C PRO A 67 -20.79 -13.41 -9.66
N LYS A 68 -19.51 -13.11 -9.51
CA LYS A 68 -18.38 -13.84 -10.12
C LYS A 68 -17.62 -14.69 -9.12
N ASN A 69 -18.09 -14.79 -7.88
CA ASN A 69 -17.46 -15.51 -6.79
C ASN A 69 -15.95 -15.20 -6.66
N VAL A 70 -15.60 -13.90 -6.71
CA VAL A 70 -14.22 -13.44 -6.62
C VAL A 70 -13.73 -13.47 -5.18
N TYR A 71 -14.61 -13.17 -4.22
CA TYR A 71 -14.24 -13.09 -2.81
C TYR A 71 -14.01 -14.48 -2.20
N GLU A 72 -14.64 -15.55 -2.70
CA GLU A 72 -14.46 -16.92 -2.15
C GLU A 72 -13.00 -17.42 -2.25
N LYS A 73 -12.26 -16.94 -3.27
CA LYS A 73 -10.88 -17.38 -3.60
C LYS A 73 -9.79 -16.60 -2.88
N LEU A 74 -10.17 -15.67 -2.02
CA LEU A 74 -9.25 -14.78 -1.32
C LEU A 74 -8.66 -15.45 -0.08
N GLY A 75 -7.53 -14.93 0.40
CA GLY A 75 -6.97 -15.35 1.69
C GLY A 75 -7.56 -14.57 2.87
N PHE A 76 -8.04 -13.36 2.61
CA PHE A 76 -8.85 -12.56 3.53
C PHE A 76 -10.19 -12.24 2.88
N TRP A 77 -11.28 -12.45 3.60
CA TRP A 77 -12.64 -12.21 3.11
C TRP A 77 -13.23 -10.97 3.76
N PRO A 78 -14.11 -10.24 3.04
CA PRO A 78 -14.99 -9.28 3.65
C PRO A 78 -15.82 -9.94 4.76
N LEU A 79 -15.74 -9.44 5.99
CA LEU A 79 -16.50 -10.02 7.10
C LEU A 79 -18.02 -9.96 6.85
N ALA A 80 -18.48 -8.96 6.09
CA ALA A 80 -19.89 -8.83 5.70
C ALA A 80 -20.42 -10.06 4.93
N LEU A 81 -19.54 -10.84 4.28
CA LEU A 81 -19.92 -12.07 3.56
C LEU A 81 -19.85 -13.33 4.44
N ALA A 82 -19.31 -13.23 5.66
CA ALA A 82 -19.19 -14.35 6.60
C ALA A 82 -20.34 -14.42 7.62
N LEU A 83 -21.42 -13.65 7.42
CA LEU A 83 -22.56 -13.56 8.33
C LEU A 83 -23.62 -14.62 7.98
N LYS A 84 -24.01 -15.44 8.95
CA LYS A 84 -25.03 -16.49 8.77
C LYS A 84 -26.16 -16.42 9.79
N GLU A 85 -27.34 -16.87 9.37
CA GLU A 85 -28.42 -17.22 10.28
C GLU A 85 -28.20 -18.62 10.87
N PRO A 86 -28.72 -18.93 12.07
CA PRO A 86 -28.64 -20.28 12.62
C PRO A 86 -29.22 -21.36 11.70
N ALA A 87 -30.26 -21.03 10.93
CA ALA A 87 -30.89 -21.95 9.97
C ALA A 87 -30.03 -22.22 8.72
N ASP A 88 -29.02 -21.38 8.47
CA ASP A 88 -28.10 -21.51 7.32
C ASP A 88 -26.91 -22.44 7.64
N LEU A 89 -26.72 -22.83 8.91
CA LEU A 89 -25.62 -23.70 9.32
C LEU A 89 -25.89 -25.15 8.93
N GLY A 90 -25.05 -25.68 8.03
CA GLY A 90 -25.01 -27.10 7.70
C GLY A 90 -24.31 -27.94 8.79
N ALA A 91 -24.56 -29.26 8.78
CA ALA A 91 -23.96 -30.20 9.75
C ALA A 91 -22.42 -30.28 9.68
N GLY A 92 -21.81 -29.86 8.56
CA GLY A 92 -20.37 -29.85 8.32
C GLY A 92 -19.67 -28.49 8.46
N GLU A 93 -20.38 -27.43 8.88
CA GLU A 93 -19.83 -26.07 8.97
C GLU A 93 -19.10 -25.82 10.30
N PHE A 94 -18.01 -26.55 10.51
CA PHE A 94 -17.22 -26.49 11.75
C PHE A 94 -16.41 -25.21 11.90
N LEU A 95 -15.96 -24.65 10.77
CA LEU A 95 -15.19 -23.41 10.73
C LEU A 95 -16.17 -22.25 10.58
N THR A 96 -16.32 -21.41 11.59
CA THR A 96 -17.15 -20.20 11.49
C THR A 96 -16.43 -19.05 12.19
N PRO A 97 -15.94 -18.03 11.48
CA PRO A 97 -15.27 -16.89 12.12
C PRO A 97 -16.24 -15.98 12.87
N VAL A 98 -17.55 -16.11 12.60
CA VAL A 98 -18.61 -15.31 13.20
C VAL A 98 -19.69 -16.25 13.74
N PRO A 99 -20.25 -15.99 14.94
CA PRO A 99 -21.38 -16.78 15.42
C PRO A 99 -22.59 -16.61 14.52
N ALA A 100 -23.20 -17.73 14.12
CA ALA A 100 -24.46 -17.70 13.38
C ALA A 100 -25.57 -17.15 14.29
N SER A 101 -26.09 -15.98 13.95
CA SER A 101 -27.10 -15.27 14.75
C SER A 101 -27.80 -14.21 13.91
N SER A 102 -29.14 -14.25 13.94
CA SER A 102 -29.98 -13.24 13.31
C SER A 102 -29.70 -11.84 13.84
N ASN A 103 -29.46 -11.71 15.14
CA ASN A 103 -29.20 -10.42 15.76
C ASN A 103 -27.85 -9.85 15.33
N ILE A 104 -26.82 -10.70 15.22
CA ILE A 104 -25.50 -10.30 14.73
C ILE A 104 -25.61 -9.89 13.27
N LYS A 105 -26.14 -10.76 12.41
CA LYS A 105 -26.29 -10.50 10.97
C LYS A 105 -27.04 -9.19 10.71
N ASN A 106 -28.25 -9.04 11.26
CA ASN A 106 -29.08 -7.85 11.06
C ASN A 106 -28.47 -6.55 11.58
N THR A 107 -27.58 -6.61 12.58
CA THR A 107 -26.92 -5.43 13.14
C THR A 107 -25.69 -5.05 12.33
N VAL A 108 -24.85 -6.04 11.99
CA VAL A 108 -23.61 -5.83 11.22
C VAL A 108 -23.94 -5.31 9.82
N GLU A 109 -24.89 -5.94 9.12
CA GLU A 109 -25.26 -5.57 7.76
C GLU A 109 -25.79 -4.13 7.60
N LYS A 110 -26.26 -3.50 8.69
CA LYS A 110 -26.73 -2.10 8.67
C LYS A 110 -25.60 -1.08 8.72
N SER A 111 -24.40 -1.49 9.11
CA SER A 111 -23.28 -0.59 9.42
C SER A 111 -21.93 -1.05 8.86
N ASN A 112 -21.92 -2.18 8.17
CA ASN A 112 -20.76 -2.76 7.54
C ASN A 112 -21.16 -3.47 6.25
N THR A 113 -20.81 -2.88 5.12
CA THR A 113 -21.11 -3.35 3.78
C THR A 113 -19.82 -3.49 2.97
N LEU A 114 -19.89 -4.06 1.76
CA LEU A 114 -18.74 -4.12 0.86
C LEU A 114 -18.18 -2.73 0.48
N ALA A 115 -19.00 -1.69 0.54
CA ALA A 115 -18.60 -0.30 0.32
C ALA A 115 -17.78 0.29 1.48
N ASP A 116 -17.83 -0.33 2.66
CA ASP A 116 -17.07 0.08 3.85
C ASP A 116 -15.69 -0.60 3.96
N LEU A 117 -15.33 -1.45 3.00
CA LEU A 117 -14.03 -2.11 2.97
C LEU A 117 -12.90 -1.09 2.79
N ASN A 118 -11.85 -1.23 3.60
CA ASN A 118 -10.67 -0.40 3.49
C ASN A 118 -9.50 -1.13 2.84
N ASN A 119 -8.61 -0.37 2.19
CA ASN A 119 -7.35 -0.85 1.66
C ASN A 119 -6.35 -1.02 2.82
N VAL A 120 -5.87 -2.24 3.08
CA VAL A 120 -5.05 -2.54 4.27
C VAL A 120 -3.74 -3.20 3.90
N ASP A 121 -2.67 -2.81 4.59
CA ASP A 121 -1.43 -3.58 4.70
C ASP A 121 -1.32 -4.22 6.08
N ILE A 122 -1.33 -5.56 6.13
CA ILE A 122 -1.10 -6.34 7.35
C ILE A 122 0.36 -6.75 7.38
N VAL A 123 1.11 -6.23 8.34
CA VAL A 123 2.54 -6.50 8.51
C VAL A 123 2.71 -7.53 9.62
N PHE A 124 3.32 -8.67 9.29
CA PHE A 124 3.80 -9.68 10.25
C PHE A 124 5.29 -9.50 10.45
N THR A 125 5.77 -9.47 11.69
CA THR A 125 7.19 -9.22 11.98
C THR A 125 7.64 -9.88 13.28
N SER A 126 8.88 -10.36 13.30
CA SER A 126 9.54 -10.88 14.51
C SER A 126 9.99 -9.76 15.45
N ASP A 127 9.98 -8.50 15.00
CA ASP A 127 10.27 -7.35 15.84
C ASP A 127 9.12 -7.11 16.85
N ARG A 128 9.34 -7.62 18.06
CA ARG A 128 8.41 -7.51 19.18
C ARG A 128 8.08 -6.08 19.57
N SER A 129 8.91 -5.09 19.21
CA SER A 129 8.59 -3.66 19.48
C SER A 129 7.42 -3.16 18.64
N LYS A 130 7.19 -3.76 17.46
CA LYS A 130 6.13 -3.38 16.52
C LYS A 130 4.80 -4.10 16.78
N TRP A 131 4.79 -5.15 17.59
CA TRP A 131 3.60 -5.95 17.88
C TRP A 131 2.44 -5.14 18.43
N SER A 132 1.23 -5.54 18.05
CA SER A 132 -0.04 -4.94 18.49
C SER A 132 -0.59 -5.71 19.68
N LYS A 133 -0.73 -5.04 20.83
CA LYS A 133 -1.58 -5.57 21.92
C LYS A 133 -3.01 -5.62 21.43
N CYS A 134 -3.68 -6.73 21.67
CA CYS A 134 -5.01 -7.00 21.13
C CYS A 134 -5.81 -7.91 22.07
N ILE A 135 -7.10 -8.05 21.78
CA ILE A 135 -7.94 -9.09 22.38
C ILE A 135 -7.64 -10.45 21.73
N VAL A 136 -8.03 -11.53 22.41
CA VAL A 136 -8.17 -12.87 21.83
C VAL A 136 -9.59 -13.34 22.06
N VAL A 137 -10.27 -13.77 21.00
CA VAL A 137 -11.66 -14.24 21.07
C VAL A 137 -11.74 -15.76 20.90
N GLU A 138 -12.76 -16.37 21.50
CA GLU A 138 -13.02 -17.80 21.37
C GLU A 138 -13.54 -18.15 19.97
N ALA A 139 -12.87 -19.08 19.29
CA ALA A 139 -13.33 -19.60 17.99
C ALA A 139 -14.29 -20.78 18.13
N SER A 140 -14.27 -21.53 19.24
CA SER A 140 -15.17 -22.67 19.45
C SER A 140 -16.63 -22.28 19.35
N ASN A 141 -17.37 -22.97 18.48
CA ASN A 141 -18.82 -22.86 18.37
C ASN A 141 -19.54 -23.99 19.11
N ALA A 142 -20.87 -23.98 19.07
CA ALA A 142 -21.70 -24.95 19.78
C ALA A 142 -21.51 -26.40 19.30
N ILE A 143 -21.03 -26.62 18.07
CA ILE A 143 -20.82 -27.97 17.50
C ILE A 143 -19.76 -28.72 18.31
N TYR A 144 -18.66 -28.04 18.70
CA TYR A 144 -17.62 -28.61 19.54
C TYR A 144 -18.15 -29.02 20.92
N SER A 145 -18.91 -28.15 21.59
CA SER A 145 -19.51 -28.47 22.88
C SER A 145 -20.49 -29.63 22.80
N ASN A 146 -21.31 -29.70 21.74
CA ASN A 146 -22.24 -30.80 21.50
C ASN A 146 -21.52 -32.13 21.21
N ALA A 147 -20.30 -32.07 20.68
CA ALA A 147 -19.41 -33.22 20.49
C ALA A 147 -18.62 -33.61 21.77
N GLY A 148 -18.90 -32.97 22.92
CA GLY A 148 -18.20 -33.25 24.18
C GLY A 148 -16.84 -32.57 24.29
N LEU A 149 -16.55 -31.59 23.44
CA LEU A 149 -15.33 -30.79 23.44
C LEU A 149 -15.68 -29.34 23.79
N PRO A 150 -16.02 -29.03 25.05
CA PRO A 150 -16.36 -27.66 25.43
C PRO A 150 -15.10 -26.77 25.41
N PRO A 151 -15.25 -25.49 25.03
CA PRO A 151 -14.17 -24.53 25.16
C PRO A 151 -13.85 -24.26 26.63
N GLU A 152 -12.64 -23.77 26.88
CA GLU A 152 -12.18 -23.39 28.20
C GLU A 152 -13.13 -22.36 28.85
N GLY A 153 -13.59 -22.68 30.07
CA GLY A 153 -14.53 -21.84 30.80
C GLY A 153 -15.94 -21.78 30.21
N ASN A 154 -16.30 -22.70 29.29
CA ASN A 154 -17.55 -22.69 28.54
C ASN A 154 -17.79 -21.36 27.81
N ALA A 155 -16.72 -20.74 27.33
CA ALA A 155 -16.77 -19.46 26.62
C ALA A 155 -17.60 -19.60 25.34
N PRO A 156 -18.65 -18.80 25.12
CA PRO A 156 -19.37 -18.83 23.86
C PRO A 156 -18.51 -18.23 22.75
N GLN A 157 -18.71 -18.70 21.52
CA GLN A 157 -18.03 -18.20 20.33
C GLN A 157 -18.02 -16.67 20.26
N PHE A 158 -16.87 -16.11 19.89
CA PHE A 158 -16.60 -14.68 19.78
C PHE A 158 -16.72 -13.89 21.10
N SER A 159 -16.74 -14.55 22.25
CA SER A 159 -16.45 -13.91 23.54
C SER A 159 -14.94 -13.81 23.76
N LEU A 160 -14.49 -12.96 24.69
CA LEU A 160 -13.08 -12.98 25.11
C LEU A 160 -12.72 -14.36 25.66
N ARG A 161 -11.56 -14.88 25.22
CA ARG A 161 -10.95 -16.08 25.80
C ARG A 161 -10.86 -15.97 27.32
N LYS A 162 -11.15 -17.06 28.03
CA LYS A 162 -11.20 -17.05 29.50
C LYS A 162 -9.84 -17.28 30.16
N ALA A 163 -8.86 -17.76 29.40
CA ALA A 163 -7.47 -17.81 29.82
C ALA A 163 -6.96 -16.43 30.27
N ARG A 164 -6.02 -16.48 31.22
CA ARG A 164 -5.34 -15.31 31.75
C ARG A 164 -4.57 -14.62 30.63
N SER A 165 -4.63 -13.30 30.62
CA SER A 165 -3.95 -12.46 29.64
C SER A 165 -2.44 -12.65 29.70
N VAL A 166 -1.80 -12.61 28.54
CA VAL A 166 -0.35 -12.67 28.43
C VAL A 166 0.24 -11.27 28.31
N THR A 167 1.40 -11.06 28.92
CA THR A 167 2.21 -9.84 28.74
C THR A 167 3.14 -10.02 27.54
N LYS A 168 3.81 -8.93 27.14
CA LYS A 168 4.85 -9.02 26.12
C LYS A 168 6.13 -9.67 26.68
N ASP A 169 6.32 -9.72 28.00
CA ASP A 169 7.56 -10.19 28.61
C ASP A 169 7.70 -11.71 28.52
N VAL A 170 8.94 -12.19 28.62
CA VAL A 170 9.27 -13.63 28.56
C VAL A 170 9.85 -14.11 29.88
N ASP A 171 9.47 -15.33 30.28
CA ASP A 171 10.07 -16.02 31.40
C ASP A 171 11.42 -16.68 31.04
N ALA A 172 12.02 -17.39 31.99
CA ALA A 172 13.30 -18.07 31.80
C ALA A 172 13.26 -19.16 30.71
N ASN A 173 12.08 -19.71 30.43
CA ASN A 173 11.86 -20.74 29.41
C ASN A 173 11.51 -20.12 28.03
N GLY A 174 11.39 -18.79 27.95
CA GLY A 174 11.00 -18.10 26.73
C GLY A 174 9.49 -18.05 26.47
N ASN A 175 8.67 -18.45 27.45
CA ASN A 175 7.21 -18.39 27.39
C ASN A 175 6.71 -17.00 27.80
N PRO A 176 5.52 -16.57 27.36
CA PRO A 176 4.93 -15.31 27.79
C PRO A 176 4.71 -15.28 29.31
N VAL A 177 5.07 -14.19 29.97
CA VAL A 177 4.70 -13.96 31.37
C VAL A 177 3.21 -13.62 31.45
N LEU A 178 2.47 -14.27 32.34
CA LEU A 178 1.05 -13.99 32.56
C LEU A 178 0.86 -12.62 33.25
N ASN A 179 -0.22 -11.92 32.91
CA ASN A 179 -0.56 -10.62 33.48
C ASN A 179 -0.69 -10.71 35.01
N SER A 180 -0.07 -9.81 35.76
CA SER A 180 -0.07 -9.84 37.23
C SER A 180 -1.48 -9.83 37.84
N ASN A 181 -2.46 -9.20 37.18
CA ASN A 181 -3.86 -9.30 37.55
C ASN A 181 -4.45 -10.66 37.10
N PRO A 182 -4.83 -11.56 38.03
CA PRO A 182 -5.41 -12.86 37.67
C PRO A 182 -6.77 -12.75 36.97
N ASP A 183 -7.49 -11.64 37.16
CA ASP A 183 -8.79 -11.41 36.53
C ASP A 183 -8.67 -10.81 35.11
N SER A 184 -7.44 -10.50 34.66
CA SER A 184 -7.20 -10.06 33.28
C SER A 184 -7.32 -11.25 32.36
N THR A 185 -8.37 -11.32 31.54
CA THR A 185 -8.59 -12.41 30.58
C THR A 185 -8.69 -11.90 29.14
N GLY A 186 -8.32 -12.75 28.18
CA GLY A 186 -8.59 -12.48 26.77
C GLY A 186 -7.73 -11.38 26.12
N LEU A 187 -6.56 -11.05 26.66
CA LEU A 187 -5.60 -10.12 26.04
C LEU A 187 -4.29 -10.80 25.68
N SER A 188 -3.76 -10.47 24.49
CA SER A 188 -2.49 -10.97 23.97
C SER A 188 -1.83 -9.97 23.03
N TRP A 189 -0.87 -10.43 22.24
CA TRP A 189 -0.09 -9.66 21.28
C TRP A 189 -0.16 -10.33 19.92
N PHE A 190 -0.71 -9.62 18.94
CA PHE A 190 -0.59 -9.99 17.54
C PHE A 190 0.82 -9.61 17.04
N PRO A 191 1.56 -10.54 16.40
CA PRO A 191 2.96 -10.34 16.02
C PRO A 191 3.11 -9.51 14.75
N GLY A 192 2.65 -8.27 14.83
CA GLY A 192 2.45 -7.42 13.67
C GLY A 192 1.50 -6.25 13.92
N TYR A 193 1.07 -5.62 12.84
CA TYR A 193 0.09 -4.52 12.86
C TYR A 193 -0.59 -4.39 11.49
N ALA A 194 -1.73 -3.69 11.45
CA ALA A 194 -2.41 -3.33 10.21
C ALA A 194 -2.40 -1.81 10.00
N ILE A 195 -2.24 -1.38 8.75
CA ILE A 195 -2.31 0.02 8.34
C ILE A 195 -3.34 0.17 7.23
N ASP A 196 -4.22 1.15 7.39
CA ASP A 196 -5.06 1.65 6.31
C ASP A 196 -4.21 2.45 5.32
N VAL A 197 -4.13 1.99 4.07
CA VAL A 197 -3.21 2.54 3.07
C VAL A 197 -3.67 3.90 2.55
N GLU A 198 -4.96 4.18 2.60
CA GLU A 198 -5.53 5.46 2.15
C GLU A 198 -5.25 6.56 3.18
N THR A 199 -5.38 6.24 4.47
CA THR A 199 -5.27 7.21 5.55
C THR A 199 -3.93 7.19 6.30
N GLY A 200 -3.13 6.14 6.14
CA GLY A 200 -1.93 5.89 6.94
C GLY A 200 -2.21 5.52 8.40
N MET A 201 -3.48 5.30 8.76
CA MET A 201 -3.90 5.02 10.13
C MET A 201 -3.55 3.59 10.51
N ARG A 202 -2.91 3.41 11.68
CA ARG A 202 -2.78 2.08 12.30
C ARG A 202 -4.16 1.62 12.78
N LEU A 203 -4.53 0.39 12.46
CA LEU A 203 -5.84 -0.20 12.72
C LEU A 203 -5.82 -1.18 13.90
N ASN A 204 -6.96 -1.34 14.57
CA ASN A 204 -7.13 -2.50 15.46
C ASN A 204 -7.11 -3.79 14.64
N ILE A 205 -6.31 -4.74 15.11
CA ILE A 205 -6.16 -6.09 14.59
C ILE A 205 -6.09 -7.05 15.78
N PHE A 206 -6.76 -8.18 15.67
CA PHE A 206 -6.77 -9.22 16.71
C PHE A 206 -6.97 -10.59 16.10
N PHE A 207 -6.91 -11.64 16.92
CA PHE A 207 -7.09 -13.00 16.47
C PHE A 207 -8.00 -13.80 17.41
N SER A 208 -8.40 -14.98 16.96
CA SER A 208 -9.04 -16.00 17.80
C SER A 208 -8.15 -17.22 17.98
N GLU A 209 -8.51 -18.09 18.91
CA GLU A 209 -8.03 -19.47 18.98
C GLU A 209 -9.20 -20.36 19.41
N ASN A 210 -9.24 -21.63 19.00
CA ASN A 210 -10.26 -22.57 19.46
C ASN A 210 -9.74 -23.39 20.65
N SER A 211 -10.29 -23.10 21.82
CA SER A 211 -9.87 -23.76 23.06
C SER A 211 -10.49 -25.11 23.33
N SER A 212 -11.29 -25.62 22.40
CA SER A 212 -11.72 -27.01 22.41
C SER A 212 -10.58 -27.95 22.03
N PHE A 213 -9.52 -27.46 21.36
CA PHE A 213 -8.25 -28.18 21.18
C PHE A 213 -7.43 -28.16 22.48
N ASP A 214 -7.95 -28.85 23.49
CA ASP A 214 -7.27 -29.02 24.78
C ASP A 214 -5.95 -29.79 24.61
N PRO A 215 -4.78 -29.24 25.01
CA PRO A 215 -3.51 -29.96 24.96
C PRO A 215 -3.52 -31.29 25.71
N ALA A 216 -4.37 -31.44 26.74
CA ALA A 216 -4.53 -32.71 27.46
C ALA A 216 -5.20 -33.81 26.63
N ILE A 217 -5.95 -33.44 25.58
CA ILE A 217 -6.67 -34.35 24.69
C ILE A 217 -5.95 -34.46 23.33
N PHE A 218 -5.55 -33.33 22.76
CA PHE A 218 -5.01 -33.22 21.40
C PHE A 218 -3.49 -33.11 21.33
N GLY A 219 -2.79 -32.85 22.44
CA GLY A 219 -1.35 -32.58 22.42
C GLY A 219 -0.53 -33.69 21.78
N GLY A 220 -0.86 -34.96 22.05
CA GLY A 220 -0.18 -36.10 21.44
C GLY A 220 -0.36 -36.19 19.92
N ILE A 221 -1.58 -36.00 19.41
CA ILE A 221 -1.83 -36.05 17.96
C ILE A 221 -1.20 -34.85 17.25
N LEU A 222 -1.24 -33.67 17.89
CA LEU A 222 -0.65 -32.45 17.34
C LEU A 222 0.86 -32.60 17.20
N GLU A 223 1.53 -33.13 18.23
CA GLU A 223 2.97 -33.42 18.15
C GLU A 223 3.30 -34.46 17.06
N GLU A 224 2.48 -35.51 16.93
CA GLU A 224 2.65 -36.55 15.89
C GLU A 224 2.56 -35.97 14.47
N VAL A 225 1.66 -35.02 14.22
CA VAL A 225 1.52 -34.35 12.91
C VAL A 225 2.44 -33.13 12.74
N GLY A 226 3.37 -32.92 13.66
CA GLY A 226 4.37 -31.85 13.58
C GLY A 226 3.86 -30.46 13.93
N GLU A 227 2.76 -30.37 14.68
CA GLU A 227 2.17 -29.14 15.18
C GLU A 227 2.64 -28.83 16.61
N ASN A 228 2.49 -27.57 17.03
CA ASN A 228 2.70 -27.21 18.43
C ASN A 228 1.57 -27.81 19.29
N PRO A 229 1.88 -28.66 20.30
CA PRO A 229 0.87 -29.35 21.10
C PRO A 229 0.04 -28.42 22.01
N ASN A 230 0.45 -27.15 22.16
CA ASN A 230 -0.24 -26.17 22.99
C ASN A 230 -1.23 -25.27 22.22
N ILE A 231 -1.31 -25.41 20.89
CA ILE A 231 -2.21 -24.61 20.04
C ILE A 231 -3.65 -24.74 20.55
N GLY A 232 -4.33 -23.59 20.69
CA GLY A 232 -5.74 -23.49 21.08
C GLY A 232 -5.96 -23.05 22.53
N ARG A 233 -4.98 -23.22 23.43
CA ARG A 233 -5.10 -22.85 24.85
C ARG A 233 -3.92 -22.05 25.41
N ASP A 234 -3.07 -21.51 24.56
CA ASP A 234 -1.87 -20.79 24.99
C ASP A 234 -1.96 -19.27 24.82
N MET A 235 -3.08 -18.75 24.30
CA MET A 235 -3.31 -17.32 24.07
C MET A 235 -2.30 -16.69 23.10
N LEU A 236 -1.57 -17.47 22.32
CA LEU A 236 -0.55 -16.98 21.39
C LEU A 236 -1.04 -17.04 19.95
N PHE A 237 -0.57 -16.12 19.11
CA PHE A 237 -0.79 -16.25 17.67
C PHE A 237 0.24 -17.22 17.09
N ASN A 238 -0.12 -18.49 17.00
CA ASN A 238 0.75 -19.56 16.51
C ASN A 238 -0.02 -20.56 15.61
N PRO A 239 -0.66 -20.08 14.53
CA PRO A 239 -1.41 -20.96 13.64
C PRO A 239 -0.56 -22.13 13.16
N GLY A 240 -1.12 -23.33 13.28
CA GLY A 240 -0.53 -24.55 12.74
C GLY A 240 -0.55 -24.59 11.22
N ALA A 241 0.20 -25.52 10.64
CA ALA A 241 0.34 -25.70 9.20
C ALA A 241 -0.83 -26.48 8.59
N ASN A 242 -1.39 -27.40 9.37
CA ASN A 242 -2.39 -28.36 8.92
C ASN A 242 -3.80 -27.79 9.00
N TRP A 243 -4.58 -28.06 7.95
CA TRP A 243 -5.99 -27.69 7.93
C TRP A 243 -6.87 -28.72 8.65
N ALA A 244 -6.45 -29.99 8.71
CA ALA A 244 -7.11 -31.06 9.44
C ALA A 244 -6.11 -31.94 10.18
N ILE A 245 -6.58 -32.62 11.20
CA ILE A 245 -5.83 -33.61 11.98
C ILE A 245 -6.59 -34.95 11.99
N PRO A 246 -5.90 -36.09 11.98
CA PRO A 246 -6.54 -37.40 11.93
C PRO A 246 -6.87 -37.90 13.36
N PHE A 247 -7.66 -37.14 14.11
CA PHE A 247 -8.00 -37.47 15.50
C PHE A 247 -9.08 -38.56 15.60
N SER A 248 -10.10 -38.47 14.75
CA SER A 248 -11.25 -39.37 14.71
C SER A 248 -11.37 -40.08 13.37
N ASN A 249 -11.82 -41.35 13.40
CA ASN A 249 -12.11 -42.13 12.20
C ASN A 249 -13.30 -41.57 11.40
N ASN A 250 -14.17 -40.77 12.04
CA ASN A 250 -15.22 -40.06 11.34
C ASN A 250 -14.67 -38.72 10.83
N PHE A 251 -14.40 -38.63 9.53
CA PHE A 251 -13.87 -37.41 8.94
C PHE A 251 -14.78 -36.19 9.14
N GLN A 252 -16.11 -36.35 9.13
CA GLN A 252 -17.07 -35.27 9.38
C GLN A 252 -17.29 -35.01 10.88
N SER A 253 -16.22 -34.92 11.65
CA SER A 253 -16.26 -34.70 13.09
C SER A 253 -15.46 -33.44 13.43
N PRO A 254 -15.95 -32.57 14.32
CA PRO A 254 -15.34 -31.26 14.59
C PRO A 254 -13.90 -31.34 15.10
N ASP A 255 -13.53 -32.44 15.76
CA ASP A 255 -12.19 -32.76 16.24
C ASP A 255 -11.14 -32.95 15.13
N ASN A 256 -11.56 -33.25 13.90
CA ASN A 256 -10.66 -33.35 12.76
C ASN A 256 -10.41 -31.99 12.07
N PHE A 257 -11.28 -30.99 12.24
CA PHE A 257 -11.20 -29.69 11.55
C PHE A 257 -10.36 -28.67 12.32
N PHE A 258 -9.03 -28.84 12.23
CA PHE A 258 -8.06 -28.05 12.99
C PHE A 258 -7.85 -26.63 12.46
N ALA A 259 -7.70 -26.45 11.15
CA ALA A 259 -7.48 -25.16 10.48
C ALA A 259 -6.44 -24.27 11.19
N GLY A 260 -5.26 -24.83 11.49
CA GLY A 260 -4.21 -24.14 12.24
C GLY A 260 -4.63 -23.75 13.66
N GLY A 261 -5.51 -24.49 14.32
CA GLY A 261 -6.08 -24.14 15.63
C GLY A 261 -7.20 -23.09 15.57
N GLN A 262 -7.73 -22.83 14.37
CA GLN A 262 -8.77 -21.83 14.09
C GLN A 262 -8.38 -20.42 14.52
N HIS A 263 -7.16 -20.04 14.11
CA HIS A 263 -6.58 -18.73 14.36
C HIS A 263 -7.13 -17.65 13.43
N TYR A 264 -8.43 -17.35 13.45
CA TYR A 264 -8.99 -16.29 12.63
C TYR A 264 -8.32 -14.94 12.93
N ILE A 265 -7.84 -14.24 11.90
CA ILE A 265 -7.33 -12.86 12.01
C ILE A 265 -8.47 -11.92 11.66
N TYR A 266 -8.75 -10.93 12.52
CA TYR A 266 -9.75 -9.91 12.30
C TYR A 266 -9.09 -8.54 12.19
N VAL A 267 -9.35 -7.85 11.08
CA VAL A 267 -8.84 -6.50 10.80
C VAL A 267 -10.00 -5.51 10.79
N SER A 268 -9.87 -4.45 11.59
CA SER A 268 -10.92 -3.43 11.71
C SER A 268 -10.71 -2.23 10.80
N LYS A 269 -11.76 -1.41 10.64
CA LYS A 269 -11.71 -0.03 10.11
C LYS A 269 -11.47 1.04 11.18
N THR A 270 -11.19 0.63 12.43
CA THR A 270 -11.05 1.55 13.56
C THR A 270 -9.58 1.81 13.89
N LYS A 271 -9.29 3.03 14.35
CA LYS A 271 -7.97 3.42 14.83
C LYS A 271 -7.50 2.47 15.94
N TYR A 272 -6.24 2.07 15.89
CA TYR A 272 -5.58 1.26 16.91
C TYR A 272 -5.66 1.94 18.28
N ASP A 273 -6.33 1.27 19.21
CA ASP A 273 -6.52 1.67 20.62
C ASP A 273 -6.29 0.50 21.58
N GLU A 274 -5.47 -0.48 21.15
CA GLU A 274 -5.26 -1.76 21.84
C GLU A 274 -6.55 -2.60 21.99
N CYS A 275 -7.50 -2.43 21.05
CA CYS A 275 -8.83 -3.05 21.09
C CYS A 275 -9.66 -2.67 22.33
N LEU A 276 -9.42 -1.50 22.95
CA LEU A 276 -10.08 -1.09 24.20
C LEU A 276 -11.61 -1.05 24.05
N ALA A 277 -12.12 -0.50 22.95
CA ALA A 277 -13.55 -0.47 22.68
C ALA A 277 -14.14 -1.89 22.51
N PHE A 278 -13.39 -2.80 21.88
CA PHE A 278 -13.84 -4.18 21.65
C PHE A 278 -13.87 -4.97 22.96
N GLN A 279 -12.82 -4.83 23.78
CA GLN A 279 -12.76 -5.43 25.11
C GLN A 279 -13.95 -5.01 25.98
N LYS A 280 -14.33 -3.72 25.96
CA LYS A 280 -15.48 -3.22 26.73
C LYS A 280 -16.80 -3.86 26.29
N ASN A 281 -17.01 -4.02 24.98
CA ASN A 281 -18.23 -4.66 24.47
C ASN A 281 -18.27 -6.16 24.82
N LEU A 282 -17.14 -6.85 24.76
CA LEU A 282 -17.06 -8.30 24.99
C LEU A 282 -16.81 -8.70 26.46
N LYS A 283 -16.76 -7.73 27.38
CA LYS A 283 -16.52 -7.98 28.80
C LYS A 283 -17.64 -8.81 29.42
N GLY A 284 -17.28 -9.80 30.22
CA GLY A 284 -18.19 -10.66 30.97
C GLY A 284 -18.09 -12.14 30.58
N GLN A 285 -18.91 -12.97 31.21
CA GLN A 285 -18.94 -14.41 30.92
C GLN A 285 -19.53 -14.66 29.53
N ASN A 286 -20.76 -14.16 29.30
CA ASN A 286 -21.52 -14.37 28.07
C ASN A 286 -21.96 -13.02 27.48
N PRO A 287 -21.10 -12.32 26.70
CA PRO A 287 -21.52 -11.11 26.01
C PRO A 287 -22.67 -11.44 25.06
N ASN A 288 -23.72 -10.62 25.08
CA ASN A 288 -24.89 -10.82 24.22
C ASN A 288 -24.55 -10.51 22.75
N ASP A 289 -25.43 -10.95 21.85
CA ASP A 289 -25.25 -10.80 20.41
C ASP A 289 -25.14 -9.34 19.97
N ILE A 290 -25.85 -8.40 20.61
CA ILE A 290 -25.77 -6.97 20.29
C ILE A 290 -24.35 -6.45 20.54
N ASN A 291 -23.72 -6.85 21.65
CA ASN A 291 -22.35 -6.45 21.98
C ASN A 291 -21.34 -7.09 21.03
N LYS A 292 -21.52 -8.36 20.66
CA LYS A 292 -20.68 -9.02 19.64
C LYS A 292 -20.81 -8.31 18.29
N ALA A 293 -22.04 -8.00 17.88
CA ALA A 293 -22.34 -7.31 16.64
C ALA A 293 -21.70 -5.91 16.57
N ARG A 294 -21.66 -5.17 17.68
CA ARG A 294 -20.98 -3.86 17.74
C ARG A 294 -19.49 -3.96 17.42
N VAL A 295 -18.83 -5.04 17.83
CA VAL A 295 -17.42 -5.30 17.48
C VAL A 295 -17.30 -5.74 16.03
N LEU A 296 -18.10 -6.74 15.62
CA LEU A 296 -18.09 -7.28 14.25
C LEU A 296 -18.40 -6.23 13.19
N ALA A 297 -19.29 -5.27 13.48
CA ALA A 297 -19.59 -4.14 12.60
C ALA A 297 -18.39 -3.24 12.29
N GLN A 298 -17.32 -3.33 13.08
CA GLN A 298 -16.08 -2.60 12.88
C GLN A 298 -15.03 -3.41 12.11
N ILE A 299 -15.27 -4.70 11.84
CA ILE A 299 -14.31 -5.59 11.17
C ILE A 299 -14.58 -5.61 9.68
N THR A 300 -13.56 -5.28 8.88
CA THR A 300 -13.68 -5.27 7.41
C THR A 300 -13.20 -6.58 6.83
N TRP A 301 -12.06 -7.10 7.28
CA TRP A 301 -11.43 -8.30 6.75
C TRP A 301 -11.26 -9.38 7.83
N VAL A 302 -11.51 -10.63 7.43
CA VAL A 302 -11.22 -11.81 8.24
C VAL A 302 -10.41 -12.82 7.42
N GLY A 303 -9.46 -13.51 8.02
CA GLY A 303 -8.62 -14.50 7.33
C GLY A 303 -8.27 -15.69 8.21
N VAL A 304 -8.00 -16.84 7.60
CA VAL A 304 -7.57 -18.06 8.31
C VAL A 304 -6.14 -18.40 7.91
N PRO A 305 -5.14 -17.98 8.70
CA PRO A 305 -3.74 -18.30 8.47
C PRO A 305 -3.44 -19.77 8.81
N LEU A 306 -2.58 -20.37 8.01
CA LEU A 306 -1.84 -21.59 8.31
C LEU A 306 -0.35 -21.24 8.33
N GLY A 307 0.31 -21.51 9.45
CA GLY A 307 1.70 -21.14 9.70
C GLY A 307 2.63 -22.34 9.66
N THR A 308 3.74 -22.24 8.93
CA THR A 308 4.79 -23.27 8.89
C THR A 308 6.07 -22.74 9.52
N LYS A 309 6.78 -23.60 10.26
CA LYS A 309 8.08 -23.29 10.89
C LYS A 309 8.04 -22.02 11.77
N MET A 310 6.92 -21.78 12.45
CA MET A 310 6.74 -20.63 13.35
C MET A 310 7.86 -20.58 14.42
N LEU A 311 8.30 -19.38 14.77
CA LEU A 311 9.34 -19.18 15.79
C LEU A 311 8.74 -19.28 17.20
N SER A 312 9.61 -19.39 18.21
CA SER A 312 9.18 -19.29 19.61
C SER A 312 8.63 -17.88 19.93
N TYR A 313 7.87 -17.76 21.03
CA TYR A 313 7.38 -16.46 21.51
C TYR A 313 8.52 -15.47 21.78
N LYS A 314 9.62 -15.96 22.37
CA LYS A 314 10.83 -15.17 22.63
C LYS A 314 11.47 -14.63 21.36
N ASP A 315 11.50 -15.45 20.31
CA ASP A 315 12.15 -15.13 19.03
C ASP A 315 11.23 -14.39 18.06
N GLY A 316 9.98 -14.11 18.47
CA GLY A 316 9.09 -13.20 17.76
C GLY A 316 8.05 -13.88 16.86
N LEU A 317 7.78 -15.18 17.01
CA LEU A 317 6.73 -15.98 16.34
C LEU A 317 6.81 -16.06 14.79
N ILE A 318 7.24 -15.00 14.12
CA ILE A 318 7.21 -14.83 12.67
C ILE A 318 8.57 -15.18 12.08
N PRO A 319 8.68 -16.22 11.23
CA PRO A 319 9.96 -16.66 10.66
C PRO A 319 10.60 -15.63 9.72
N GLN A 320 9.77 -14.86 9.04
CA GLN A 320 10.19 -13.83 8.10
C GLN A 320 9.14 -12.73 7.99
N GLU A 321 9.61 -11.48 7.93
CA GLU A 321 8.72 -10.33 7.74
C GLU A 321 7.92 -10.48 6.44
N THR A 322 6.60 -10.35 6.57
CA THR A 322 5.63 -10.55 5.50
C THR A 322 4.60 -9.44 5.55
N VAL A 323 4.29 -8.86 4.39
CA VAL A 323 3.21 -7.89 4.24
C VAL A 323 2.11 -8.50 3.39
N TYR A 324 0.91 -8.60 3.94
CA TYR A 324 -0.28 -9.02 3.22
C TYR A 324 -1.13 -7.79 2.87
N LYS A 325 -1.19 -7.48 1.58
CA LYS A 325 -1.86 -6.31 1.03
C LYS A 325 -3.26 -6.70 0.58
N LEU A 326 -4.26 -5.99 1.08
CA LEU A 326 -5.67 -6.13 0.71
C LEU A 326 -6.08 -4.90 -0.07
N ARG A 327 -6.56 -5.07 -1.31
CA ARG A 327 -6.92 -3.97 -2.20
C ARG A 327 -8.33 -4.05 -2.75
N VAL A 328 -9.04 -2.93 -2.60
CA VAL A 328 -10.37 -2.68 -3.16
C VAL A 328 -10.41 -1.29 -3.80
N ASN A 329 -11.24 -1.12 -4.82
CA ASN A 329 -11.56 0.15 -5.44
C ASN A 329 -12.49 0.91 -4.50
N ASN A 330 -11.96 1.98 -3.94
CA ASN A 330 -12.70 2.95 -3.14
C ASN A 330 -12.58 4.30 -3.81
N SER A 331 -13.65 5.09 -3.79
CA SER A 331 -13.52 6.49 -4.16
C SER A 331 -12.57 7.15 -3.17
N TYR A 332 -11.72 8.02 -3.70
CA TYR A 332 -10.86 8.81 -2.85
C TYR A 332 -11.69 9.62 -1.86
N LYS A 333 -11.51 9.35 -0.56
CA LYS A 333 -12.18 10.06 0.54
C LYS A 333 -11.15 10.81 1.36
N VAL A 334 -11.44 12.08 1.61
CA VAL A 334 -10.75 12.82 2.67
C VAL A 334 -11.42 12.43 3.99
N PRO A 335 -10.71 11.92 5.00
CA PRO A 335 -11.31 11.57 6.28
C PRO A 335 -11.91 12.82 6.93
N ALA A 336 -13.24 12.95 6.88
CA ALA A 336 -13.97 13.97 7.60
C ALA A 336 -14.24 13.43 9.01
N THR A 337 -13.58 14.01 10.01
CA THR A 337 -13.97 13.77 11.41
C THR A 337 -15.28 14.49 11.70
N SER A 338 -15.97 14.13 12.79
CA SER A 338 -17.15 14.86 13.28
C SER A 338 -16.89 16.36 13.52
N ASP A 339 -15.63 16.72 13.70
CA ASP A 339 -15.14 18.09 13.90
C ASP A 339 -14.78 18.81 12.58
N GLY A 340 -15.15 18.22 11.43
CA GLY A 340 -14.81 18.70 10.10
C GLY A 340 -13.56 18.05 9.51
N ILE A 341 -13.03 18.67 8.46
CA ILE A 341 -11.79 18.23 7.84
C ILE A 341 -10.62 18.75 8.70
N THR A 342 -9.99 17.85 9.46
CA THR A 342 -8.94 18.19 10.43
C THR A 342 -7.58 17.65 9.97
N GLY A 343 -6.48 18.28 10.41
CA GLY A 343 -5.12 17.90 10.04
C GLY A 343 -4.45 18.80 8.99
N LEU A 344 -3.14 18.60 8.78
CA LEU A 344 -2.38 19.31 7.74
C LEU A 344 -2.96 19.00 6.35
N ASN A 345 -3.03 20.02 5.48
CA ASN A 345 -3.63 19.94 4.14
C ASN A 345 -5.09 19.46 4.14
N ASN A 346 -5.86 19.78 5.19
CA ASN A 346 -7.26 19.36 5.31
C ASN A 346 -7.40 17.83 5.09
N GLY A 347 -6.57 17.03 5.73
CA GLY A 347 -6.64 15.56 5.63
C GLY A 347 -6.34 14.97 4.25
N MET A 348 -6.03 15.80 3.24
CA MET A 348 -5.62 15.34 1.92
C MET A 348 -4.18 14.82 1.98
N PRO A 349 -3.83 13.71 1.29
CA PRO A 349 -2.48 13.16 1.26
C PRO A 349 -1.45 14.23 0.90
N MET A 350 -0.30 14.16 1.58
CA MET A 350 0.85 14.99 1.27
C MET A 350 2.01 14.07 0.91
N TYR A 351 2.70 14.41 -0.18
CA TYR A 351 3.94 13.74 -0.56
C TYR A 351 5.12 14.58 -0.09
N LYS A 352 6.07 13.94 0.60
CA LYS A 352 7.38 14.52 0.88
C LYS A 352 8.36 14.02 -0.18
N ILE A 353 8.83 14.93 -1.02
CA ILE A 353 9.90 14.66 -1.97
C ILE A 353 11.21 15.09 -1.31
N GLU A 354 12.14 14.15 -1.16
CA GLU A 354 13.48 14.42 -0.67
C GLU A 354 14.48 14.37 -1.84
N ILE A 355 15.22 15.46 -2.04
CA ILE A 355 16.27 15.54 -3.06
C ILE A 355 17.61 15.62 -2.32
N LYS A 356 18.28 14.48 -2.16
CA LYS A 356 19.64 14.40 -1.60
C LYS A 356 20.68 14.47 -2.69
N ASP A 357 21.81 15.12 -2.40
CA ASP A 357 23.04 15.07 -3.21
C ASP A 357 22.87 15.51 -4.68
N LYS A 358 21.84 16.30 -4.98
CA LYS A 358 21.63 16.96 -6.29
C LYS A 358 21.93 18.46 -6.22
N ALA A 359 22.96 18.84 -5.47
CA ALA A 359 23.46 20.21 -5.53
C ALA A 359 24.16 20.44 -6.88
N PHE A 360 24.08 21.66 -7.40
CA PHE A 360 24.89 22.06 -8.55
C PHE A 360 26.37 21.86 -8.22
N ALA A 361 27.14 21.27 -9.13
CA ALA A 361 28.57 21.13 -8.96
C ALA A 361 29.23 22.52 -8.81
N THR A 362 30.31 22.60 -8.02
CA THR A 362 31.11 23.81 -7.89
C THR A 362 31.59 24.26 -9.28
N ARG A 363 31.57 25.58 -9.54
CA ARG A 363 32.03 26.17 -10.81
C ARG A 363 33.37 25.57 -11.22
N SER A 364 33.43 24.95 -12.40
CA SER A 364 34.67 24.42 -13.00
C SER A 364 34.92 25.04 -14.37
N ASN A 365 36.19 25.20 -14.73
CA ASN A 365 36.56 25.73 -16.05
C ASN A 365 36.03 24.85 -17.19
N ASP A 366 35.96 23.53 -16.99
CA ASP A 366 35.39 22.60 -17.98
C ASP A 366 33.89 22.81 -18.21
N LEU A 367 33.14 23.19 -17.18
CA LEU A 367 31.72 23.54 -17.32
C LEU A 367 31.57 24.87 -18.06
N VAL A 368 32.36 25.88 -17.70
CA VAL A 368 32.35 27.19 -18.35
C VAL A 368 32.67 27.06 -19.84
N ASN A 369 33.72 26.31 -20.19
CA ASN A 369 34.11 26.07 -21.58
C ASN A 369 33.01 25.36 -22.37
N ARG A 370 32.37 24.32 -21.80
CA ARG A 370 31.23 23.64 -22.46
C ARG A 370 30.05 24.58 -22.70
N VAL A 371 29.76 25.47 -21.76
CA VAL A 371 28.68 26.46 -21.92
C VAL A 371 29.05 27.50 -22.98
N LEU A 372 30.29 28.00 -23.00
CA LEU A 372 30.77 28.92 -24.04
C LEU A 372 30.79 28.26 -25.43
N ASP A 373 31.13 26.97 -25.52
CA ASP A 373 31.09 26.21 -26.77
C ASP A 373 29.67 25.96 -27.29
N SER A 374 28.66 26.03 -26.41
CA SER A 374 27.26 25.95 -26.82
C SER A 374 26.77 27.19 -27.55
N ILE A 375 27.49 28.32 -27.47
CA ILE A 375 27.17 29.55 -28.20
C ILE A 375 27.26 29.26 -29.69
N SER A 376 26.16 29.50 -30.39
CA SER A 376 26.00 29.15 -31.79
C SER A 376 25.39 30.32 -32.57
N VAL A 377 25.51 30.25 -33.90
CA VAL A 377 24.92 31.22 -34.81
C VAL A 377 24.03 30.44 -35.77
N VAL A 378 22.77 30.85 -35.92
CA VAL A 378 21.76 30.12 -36.68
C VAL A 378 21.02 31.06 -37.63
N PRO A 379 20.87 30.71 -38.92
CA PRO A 379 21.49 29.55 -39.59
C PRO A 379 22.99 29.77 -39.81
N ASN A 380 23.77 28.68 -39.81
CA ASN A 380 25.18 28.68 -40.20
C ASN A 380 25.46 27.44 -41.07
N PRO A 381 25.68 27.59 -42.39
CA PRO A 381 25.70 28.84 -43.15
C PRO A 381 24.30 29.46 -43.34
N TYR A 382 24.25 30.78 -43.54
CA TYR A 382 23.04 31.47 -44.00
C TYR A 382 23.00 31.47 -45.53
N TYR A 383 21.96 30.87 -46.11
CA TYR A 383 21.77 30.78 -47.55
C TYR A 383 20.52 31.54 -47.99
N ALA A 384 20.62 32.87 -47.95
CA ALA A 384 19.63 33.79 -48.48
C ALA A 384 18.19 33.61 -47.97
N TYR A 385 18.04 32.91 -46.86
CA TYR A 385 16.81 32.61 -46.17
C TYR A 385 17.13 32.17 -44.75
N SER A 386 16.27 32.57 -43.82
CA SER A 386 16.25 32.08 -42.45
C SER A 386 14.81 31.79 -42.05
N ALA A 387 14.58 30.68 -41.36
CA ALA A 387 13.25 30.33 -40.85
C ALA A 387 12.69 31.35 -39.83
N TYR A 388 13.51 32.32 -39.41
CA TYR A 388 13.12 33.40 -38.51
C TYR A 388 12.64 34.68 -39.26
N GLU A 389 12.65 34.67 -40.59
CA GLU A 389 12.23 35.80 -41.42
C GLU A 389 10.71 35.78 -41.62
N ASN A 390 10.02 36.81 -41.11
CA ASN A 390 8.56 36.93 -41.22
C ASN A 390 8.10 37.77 -42.42
N THR A 391 9.03 38.35 -43.18
CA THR A 391 8.76 39.20 -44.35
C THR A 391 9.81 38.96 -45.41
N GLU A 392 9.47 39.11 -46.68
CA GLU A 392 10.35 38.89 -47.84
C GLU A 392 11.60 39.79 -47.88
N VAL A 393 11.61 40.87 -47.09
CA VAL A 393 12.72 41.84 -47.01
C VAL A 393 13.55 41.73 -45.73
N ALA A 394 13.20 40.82 -44.82
CA ALA A 394 13.93 40.62 -43.57
C ALA A 394 15.07 39.63 -43.79
N ASN A 395 16.26 39.96 -43.31
CA ASN A 395 17.37 39.03 -43.20
C ASN A 395 17.71 38.87 -41.71
N ILE A 396 17.49 37.71 -41.10
CA ILE A 396 17.68 37.53 -39.65
C ILE A 396 18.58 36.35 -39.34
N VAL A 397 19.67 36.63 -38.61
CA VAL A 397 20.56 35.64 -38.02
C VAL A 397 20.49 35.74 -36.50
N LYS A 398 20.30 34.61 -35.83
CA LYS A 398 20.30 34.55 -34.36
C LYS A 398 21.64 34.08 -33.84
N ILE A 399 22.16 34.77 -32.83
CA ILE A 399 23.31 34.30 -32.03
C ILE A 399 22.73 33.82 -30.71
N THR A 400 22.82 32.50 -30.46
CA THR A 400 22.07 31.79 -29.41
C THR A 400 22.96 31.30 -28.28
N ASN A 401 22.34 30.90 -27.16
CA ASN A 401 22.99 30.47 -25.92
C ASN A 401 23.92 31.52 -25.30
N LEU A 402 23.58 32.80 -25.49
CA LEU A 402 24.38 33.90 -24.99
C LEU A 402 24.27 34.06 -23.46
N PRO A 403 25.39 34.35 -22.77
CA PRO A 403 25.36 34.77 -21.38
C PRO A 403 24.45 36.00 -21.17
N PRO A 404 23.90 36.22 -19.95
CA PRO A 404 23.10 37.40 -19.65
C PRO A 404 23.86 38.72 -19.87
N LYS A 405 25.17 38.72 -19.57
CA LYS A 405 26.06 39.87 -19.76
C LYS A 405 27.22 39.48 -20.68
N CYS A 406 27.25 40.05 -21.88
CA CYS A 406 28.33 39.83 -22.82
C CYS A 406 28.38 40.93 -23.89
N VAL A 407 29.54 41.07 -24.52
CA VAL A 407 29.74 41.89 -25.71
C VAL A 407 29.89 40.96 -26.91
N VAL A 408 29.03 41.11 -27.90
CA VAL A 408 29.12 40.38 -29.17
C VAL A 408 29.64 41.34 -30.23
N THR A 409 30.79 41.03 -30.81
CA THR A 409 31.41 41.86 -31.86
C THR A 409 31.56 41.05 -33.14
N ILE A 410 31.13 41.63 -34.25
CA ILE A 410 31.16 41.02 -35.57
C ILE A 410 32.26 41.69 -36.38
N TYR A 411 33.12 40.87 -36.96
CA TYR A 411 34.19 41.28 -37.87
C TYR A 411 34.05 40.57 -39.21
N SER A 412 34.52 41.21 -40.28
CA SER A 412 34.80 40.52 -41.54
C SER A 412 36.04 39.63 -41.39
N LEU A 413 36.27 38.72 -42.34
CA LEU A 413 37.42 37.81 -42.33
C LEU A 413 38.79 38.55 -42.33
N ASP A 414 38.86 39.73 -42.94
CA ASP A 414 40.04 40.61 -42.93
C ASP A 414 40.16 41.46 -41.65
N GLY A 415 39.32 41.21 -40.63
CA GLY A 415 39.39 41.82 -39.31
C GLY A 415 38.76 43.21 -39.21
N LYS A 416 38.02 43.67 -40.23
CA LYS A 416 37.32 44.97 -40.15
C LYS A 416 36.09 44.86 -39.27
N PHE A 417 35.87 45.89 -38.46
CA PHE A 417 34.70 46.01 -37.62
C PHE A 417 33.42 46.11 -38.47
N VAL A 418 32.41 45.30 -38.14
CA VAL A 418 31.09 45.32 -38.78
C VAL A 418 30.06 45.93 -37.84
N ARG A 419 29.84 45.31 -36.67
CA ARG A 419 28.84 45.73 -35.69
C ARG A 419 29.16 45.16 -34.31
N GLN A 420 28.67 45.82 -33.26
CA GLN A 420 28.75 45.33 -31.88
C GLN A 420 27.40 45.40 -31.19
N PHE A 421 27.11 44.41 -30.35
CA PHE A 421 25.97 44.36 -29.45
C PHE A 421 26.48 44.31 -28.01
N ASN A 422 26.03 45.25 -27.18
CA ASN A 422 26.31 45.24 -25.74
C ASN A 422 25.09 44.70 -25.02
N ARG A 423 25.18 43.46 -24.53
CA ARG A 423 24.08 42.71 -23.94
C ARG A 423 24.18 42.77 -22.42
N ASN A 424 23.13 43.27 -21.79
CA ASN A 424 22.97 43.36 -20.33
C ASN A 424 21.56 42.96 -19.94
N GLU A 425 21.26 41.67 -20.03
CA GLU A 425 19.96 41.10 -19.72
C GLU A 425 19.82 40.83 -18.23
N GLU A 426 18.75 41.36 -17.65
CA GLU A 426 18.46 41.23 -16.23
C GLU A 426 17.40 40.16 -15.99
N ARG A 427 17.60 39.38 -14.93
CA ARG A 427 16.65 38.34 -14.55
C ARG A 427 15.47 38.96 -13.82
N GLU A 428 14.27 38.70 -14.31
CA GLU A 428 13.05 39.07 -13.60
C GLU A 428 12.92 38.28 -12.28
N VAL A 429 12.68 38.97 -11.17
CA VAL A 429 12.42 38.33 -9.87
C VAL A 429 10.98 37.84 -9.84
N ARG A 430 10.79 36.54 -9.61
CA ARG A 430 9.44 35.97 -9.48
C ARG A 430 8.97 36.06 -8.04
N ASN A 431 7.99 36.92 -7.78
CA ASN A 431 7.39 37.10 -6.46
C ASN A 431 6.23 36.11 -6.22
N GLY A 432 6.08 35.63 -4.98
CA GLY A 432 5.01 34.73 -4.53
C GLY A 432 5.49 33.51 -3.75
N ALA A 433 4.64 32.98 -2.85
CA ALA A 433 4.94 31.79 -2.06
C ALA A 433 4.96 30.52 -2.93
N GLY A 434 5.88 29.58 -2.64
CA GLY A 434 5.92 28.24 -3.26
C GLY A 434 6.51 28.15 -4.67
N ARG A 435 7.25 29.16 -5.15
CA ARG A 435 7.88 29.10 -6.49
C ARG A 435 9.15 28.24 -6.45
N GLY A 436 9.25 27.25 -7.33
CA GLY A 436 10.43 26.39 -7.49
C GLY A 436 11.67 27.05 -8.11
N VAL A 437 11.54 28.28 -8.62
CA VAL A 437 12.65 29.08 -9.17
C VAL A 437 12.52 30.54 -8.75
N ARG A 438 13.64 31.16 -8.35
CA ARG A 438 13.70 32.54 -7.85
C ARG A 438 13.65 33.61 -8.96
N TYR A 439 14.04 33.23 -10.17
CA TYR A 439 14.23 34.13 -11.29
C TYR A 439 13.56 33.59 -12.57
N GLY A 440 13.06 34.50 -13.41
CA GLY A 440 12.70 34.19 -14.79
C GLY A 440 13.93 33.84 -15.63
N GLN A 441 13.70 33.11 -16.71
CA GLN A 441 14.72 32.82 -17.71
C GLN A 441 14.95 34.09 -18.55
N VAL A 442 16.22 34.41 -18.84
CA VAL A 442 16.58 35.51 -19.77
C VAL A 442 16.40 35.04 -21.21
N THR A 443 16.14 35.96 -22.14
CA THR A 443 16.13 35.68 -23.58
C THR A 443 17.54 35.28 -24.02
N PRO A 444 17.84 34.03 -24.41
CA PRO A 444 19.22 33.55 -24.55
C PRO A 444 19.86 33.88 -25.91
N ASP A 445 19.29 34.81 -26.68
CA ASP A 445 19.72 35.12 -28.04
C ASP A 445 19.71 36.62 -28.35
N ILE A 446 20.39 36.99 -29.45
CA ILE A 446 20.25 38.28 -30.11
C ILE A 446 20.03 38.06 -31.60
N GLU A 447 19.34 39.00 -32.23
CA GLU A 447 19.08 39.02 -33.66
C GLU A 447 20.01 40.01 -34.36
N TRP A 448 20.68 39.54 -35.41
CA TRP A 448 21.46 40.36 -36.32
C TRP A 448 20.77 40.40 -37.69
N ASP A 449 20.49 41.61 -38.13
CA ASP A 449 19.81 41.98 -39.38
C ASP A 449 20.71 41.96 -40.63
N LEU A 450 21.92 41.41 -40.52
CA LEU A 450 22.98 41.46 -41.52
C LEU A 450 23.42 42.89 -41.92
N LYS A 451 23.24 43.88 -41.06
CA LYS A 451 23.73 45.25 -41.29
C LYS A 451 24.93 45.58 -40.43
N ASN A 452 25.78 46.48 -40.93
CA ASN A 452 26.87 47.07 -40.16
C ASN A 452 26.35 48.17 -39.21
N GLY A 453 27.25 48.76 -38.42
CA GLY A 453 26.91 49.84 -37.48
C GLY A 453 26.30 51.10 -38.13
N SER A 454 26.46 51.29 -39.44
CA SER A 454 25.86 52.39 -40.20
C SER A 454 24.54 52.02 -40.89
N GLY A 455 23.99 50.83 -40.61
CA GLY A 455 22.72 50.36 -41.18
C GLY A 455 22.82 49.86 -42.63
N ILE A 456 24.04 49.66 -43.15
CA ILE A 456 24.27 49.15 -44.51
C ILE A 456 24.38 47.62 -44.45
N THR A 457 23.62 46.93 -45.31
CA THR A 457 23.68 45.47 -45.44
C THR A 457 25.09 45.03 -45.81
N VAL A 458 25.60 44.02 -45.10
CA VAL A 458 26.94 43.47 -45.37
C VAL A 458 26.93 42.62 -46.64
N GLY A 459 28.10 42.32 -47.21
CA GLY A 459 28.20 41.46 -48.39
C GLY A 459 28.15 39.97 -48.04
N SER A 460 27.90 39.12 -49.03
CA SER A 460 28.13 37.68 -48.90
C SER A 460 29.60 37.41 -48.58
N GLY A 461 29.87 36.55 -47.60
CA GLY A 461 31.23 36.26 -47.17
C GLY A 461 31.31 35.55 -45.83
N ILE A 462 32.54 35.49 -45.32
CA ILE A 462 32.86 34.89 -44.03
C ILE A 462 33.02 36.00 -43.00
N TYR A 463 32.40 35.82 -41.84
CA TYR A 463 32.47 36.73 -40.70
C TYR A 463 32.94 35.99 -39.45
N LEU A 464 33.60 36.73 -38.56
CA LEU A 464 34.01 36.28 -37.25
C LEU A 464 33.12 36.95 -36.21
N ILE A 465 32.43 36.14 -35.40
CA ILE A 465 31.57 36.60 -34.32
C ILE A 465 32.30 36.28 -33.02
N HIS A 466 32.80 37.31 -32.35
CA HIS A 466 33.48 37.21 -31.06
C HIS A 466 32.51 37.57 -29.95
N VAL A 467 32.25 36.62 -29.07
CA VAL A 467 31.46 36.80 -27.85
C VAL A 467 32.39 36.84 -26.68
N LYS A 468 32.37 37.95 -25.93
CA LYS A 468 33.16 38.14 -24.72
C LYS A 468 32.25 38.35 -23.53
N SER A 469 32.45 37.57 -22.46
CA SER A 469 31.75 37.71 -21.19
C SER A 469 32.76 37.72 -20.04
N ASP A 470 32.29 37.99 -18.82
CA ASP A 470 33.13 37.89 -17.62
C ASP A 470 33.67 36.47 -17.39
N GLU A 471 32.99 35.46 -17.94
CA GLU A 471 33.33 34.04 -17.78
C GLU A 471 34.33 33.54 -18.84
N GLY A 472 34.55 34.29 -19.92
CA GLY A 472 35.45 33.90 -21.01
C GLY A 472 34.98 34.39 -22.37
N GLU A 473 35.63 33.88 -23.42
CA GLU A 473 35.39 34.29 -24.80
C GLU A 473 35.20 33.11 -25.75
N ARG A 474 34.41 33.34 -26.80
CA ARG A 474 34.16 32.39 -27.88
C ARG A 474 34.21 33.12 -29.21
N VAL A 475 34.89 32.54 -30.19
CA VAL A 475 34.88 33.05 -31.58
C VAL A 475 34.21 32.02 -32.47
N ILE A 476 33.24 32.47 -33.25
CA ILE A 476 32.48 31.65 -34.19
C ILE A 476 32.77 32.16 -35.60
N LYS A 477 33.15 31.24 -36.48
CA LYS A 477 33.26 31.49 -37.91
C LYS A 477 31.90 31.23 -38.55
N TRP A 478 31.31 32.24 -39.14
CA TRP A 478 30.00 32.18 -39.77
C TRP A 478 30.10 32.52 -41.26
N VAL A 479 29.30 31.86 -42.09
CA VAL A 479 29.26 32.07 -43.53
C VAL A 479 27.88 32.56 -43.94
N GLY A 480 27.82 33.71 -44.59
CA GLY A 480 26.59 34.29 -45.10
C GLY A 480 26.60 34.46 -46.60
N THR A 481 25.57 33.96 -47.26
CA THR A 481 25.25 34.24 -48.66
C THR A 481 23.96 35.03 -48.69
N ILE A 482 24.04 36.31 -49.05
CA ILE A 482 22.93 37.25 -49.09
C ILE A 482 22.41 37.30 -50.53
N ARG A 483 21.09 37.19 -50.71
CA ARG A 483 20.45 37.35 -52.03
C ARG A 483 20.49 38.81 -52.45
N GLN A 484 20.66 39.03 -53.74
CA GLN A 484 20.39 40.33 -54.34
C GLN A 484 18.87 40.57 -54.24
N LEU A 485 18.47 41.73 -53.72
CA LEU A 485 17.07 42.11 -53.59
C LEU A 485 16.46 42.25 -54.99
N GLU A 486 15.64 41.29 -55.40
CA GLU A 486 14.72 41.45 -56.53
C GLU A 486 13.38 41.94 -55.99
N ILE A 487 13.11 43.23 -56.13
CA ILE A 487 11.79 43.77 -55.85
C ILE A 487 10.93 43.41 -57.06
N SER A 488 10.09 42.39 -56.96
CA SER A 488 9.03 42.19 -57.96
C SER A 488 8.03 43.32 -57.78
N GLY A 489 8.18 44.38 -58.58
CA GLY A 489 7.15 45.40 -58.66
C GLY A 489 5.96 44.83 -59.41
N PHE A 490 4.85 44.56 -58.71
CA PHE A 490 3.47 44.69 -59.19
C PHE A 490 2.51 44.78 -58.03
#